data_AF-Q7XXM3-F1
#
_entry.id   AF-Q7XXM3-F1
#
_cell.length_a   1.000
_cell.length_b   1.000
_cell.length_c   1.000
_cell.angle_alpha   90.00
_cell.angle_beta   90.00
_cell.angle_gamma   90.00
#
_symmetry.space_group_name_H-M   'P 1'
#
loop_
_entity.id
_entity.type
_entity.pdbx_description
1 polymer ?
#
loop_
_entity_poly.entity_id
_entity_poly.type
_entity_poly.pdbx_seq_one_letter_code
_entity_poly.pdbx_strand_id
1 'polypeptide(L)'
;MLQLLLLLLLLLSISLDVSHLIAEAAAAAKPPVSFSFNFSDPSTYSLDDLLFEGDAAKPKDGLVDLTSGRSCYPYCPAGRMSYAHPVQLYDDTTGGEKVVVASFSTRFTFTIRPIDDGIRGDGLAFFLASYPSKLPANSFGGNLGLINNGTTTAFGSDRFIAVEFDTYNNTFDPKSINHIGIDINSVVSSLNTTLLPNFSLNGTMTAHIEFNGITQMLVASLWLAGRPWSAAPDYQVAVGFTGATADLKELNQIMLWSFNSTLTLVNQGT
;
A
#
# COMPACT_ATOMS: atom_id res chain seq x y z
N MET A 1 -40.37 56.26 3.55
CA MET A 1 -41.03 55.11 2.91
C MET A 1 -40.15 54.46 1.82
N LEU A 2 -39.55 55.24 0.91
CA LEU A 2 -38.66 54.72 -0.15
C LEU A 2 -37.38 54.04 0.36
N GLN A 3 -36.81 54.52 1.48
CA GLN A 3 -35.60 53.96 2.10
C GLN A 3 -35.83 52.59 2.77
N LEU A 4 -37.05 52.33 3.25
CA LEU A 4 -37.41 51.06 3.89
C LEU A 4 -37.63 49.95 2.84
N LEU A 5 -38.12 50.33 1.65
CA LEU A 5 -38.32 49.41 0.52
C LEU A 5 -36.97 48.95 -0.09
N LEU A 6 -35.98 49.85 -0.13
CA LEU A 6 -34.63 49.54 -0.62
C LEU A 6 -33.88 48.56 0.29
N LEU A 7 -34.06 48.66 1.62
CA LEU A 7 -33.46 47.72 2.58
C LEU A 7 -34.07 46.32 2.48
N LEU A 8 -35.39 46.24 2.25
CA LEU A 8 -36.09 44.95 2.13
C LEU A 8 -35.70 44.21 0.84
N LEU A 9 -35.50 44.93 -0.26
CA LEU A 9 -35.02 44.36 -1.52
C LEU A 9 -33.55 43.90 -1.43
N LEU A 10 -32.70 44.62 -0.69
CA LEU A 10 -31.31 44.21 -0.45
C LEU A 10 -31.22 42.93 0.40
N LEU A 11 -32.09 42.80 1.40
CA LEU A 11 -32.17 41.62 2.27
C LEU A 11 -32.73 40.39 1.54
N LEU A 12 -33.67 40.56 0.60
CA LEU A 12 -34.12 39.45 -0.27
C LEU A 12 -33.05 39.01 -1.27
N SER A 13 -32.24 39.92 -1.82
CA SER A 13 -31.13 39.54 -2.71
C SER A 13 -29.99 38.84 -1.98
N ILE A 14 -29.78 39.13 -0.68
CA ILE A 14 -28.81 38.40 0.15
C ILE A 14 -29.39 37.06 0.63
N SER A 15 -30.72 36.97 0.84
CA SER A 15 -31.38 35.72 1.25
C SER A 15 -31.49 34.66 0.16
N LEU A 16 -31.42 35.04 -1.12
CA LEU A 16 -31.52 34.10 -2.26
C LEU A 16 -30.16 33.54 -2.72
N ASP A 17 -29.04 34.05 -2.18
CA ASP A 17 -27.69 33.55 -2.48
C ASP A 17 -27.16 32.58 -1.40
N VAL A 18 -27.74 32.60 -0.18
CA VAL A 18 -27.36 31.64 0.88
C VAL A 18 -27.86 30.22 0.58
N SER A 19 -28.94 30.09 -0.20
CA SER A 19 -29.46 28.78 -0.61
C SER A 19 -28.62 28.10 -1.70
N HIS A 20 -27.77 28.86 -2.41
CA HIS A 20 -26.91 28.34 -3.47
C HIS A 20 -25.45 28.11 -3.03
N LEU A 21 -25.07 28.59 -1.84
CA LEU A 21 -23.73 28.43 -1.24
C LEU A 21 -23.65 27.33 -0.16
N ILE A 22 -24.69 26.52 0.03
CA ILE A 22 -24.67 25.34 0.95
C ILE A 22 -24.72 24.00 0.17
N ALA A 23 -24.44 24.01 -1.12
CA ALA A 23 -24.34 22.79 -1.92
C ALA A 23 -23.02 22.70 -2.69
N GLU A 24 -21.91 23.12 -2.09
CA GLU A 24 -20.70 22.32 -2.29
C GLU A 24 -20.92 21.06 -1.48
N ALA A 25 -21.35 20.00 -2.16
CA ALA A 25 -21.36 18.68 -1.59
C ALA A 25 -19.98 18.46 -0.98
N ALA A 26 -19.90 18.39 0.35
CA ALA A 26 -18.79 17.71 1.01
C ALA A 26 -18.63 16.41 0.24
N ALA A 27 -17.52 16.28 -0.51
CA ALA A 27 -17.31 15.12 -1.36
C ALA A 27 -17.44 13.91 -0.44
N ALA A 28 -18.56 13.18 -0.57
CA ALA A 28 -18.87 12.11 0.36
C ALA A 28 -17.68 11.14 0.34
N ALA A 29 -17.12 10.87 1.52
CA ALA A 29 -16.02 9.92 1.67
C ALA A 29 -16.30 8.69 0.82
N LYS A 30 -15.40 8.36 -0.11
CA LYS A 30 -15.60 7.19 -0.99
C LYS A 30 -15.84 5.95 -0.12
N PRO A 31 -16.78 5.07 -0.51
CA PRO A 31 -17.17 3.96 0.34
C PRO A 31 -15.99 3.03 0.64
N PRO A 32 -16.03 2.30 1.78
CA PRO A 32 -15.04 1.28 2.10
C PRO A 32 -14.84 0.30 0.95
N VAL A 33 -13.60 -0.14 0.76
CA VAL A 33 -13.21 -1.08 -0.30
C VAL A 33 -13.10 -2.47 0.30
N SER A 34 -13.72 -3.46 -0.34
CA SER A 34 -13.65 -4.86 0.06
C SER A 34 -13.54 -5.76 -1.16
N PHE A 35 -12.56 -6.65 -1.19
CA PHE A 35 -12.42 -7.67 -2.23
C PHE A 35 -11.71 -8.91 -1.69
N SER A 36 -11.87 -10.04 -2.41
CA SER A 36 -11.19 -11.30 -2.11
C SER A 36 -10.91 -12.05 -3.40
N PHE A 37 -9.66 -12.01 -3.86
CA PHE A 37 -9.18 -12.66 -5.06
C PHE A 37 -8.57 -14.02 -4.74
N ASN A 38 -9.00 -15.03 -5.48
CA ASN A 38 -8.38 -16.34 -5.54
C ASN A 38 -7.87 -16.54 -6.97
N PHE A 39 -6.55 -16.50 -7.17
CA PHE A 39 -6.00 -16.56 -8.53
C PHE A 39 -6.15 -17.93 -9.22
N SER A 40 -6.56 -18.96 -8.47
CA SER A 40 -6.98 -20.27 -9.00
C SER A 40 -8.43 -20.31 -9.48
N ASP A 41 -9.23 -19.30 -9.15
CA ASP A 41 -10.63 -19.17 -9.53
C ASP A 41 -10.86 -17.82 -10.24
N PRO A 42 -10.83 -17.79 -11.60
CA PRO A 42 -11.05 -16.59 -12.39
C PRO A 42 -12.40 -15.90 -12.17
N SER A 43 -13.38 -16.55 -11.52
CA SER A 43 -14.65 -15.90 -11.18
C SER A 43 -14.54 -14.91 -10.01
N THR A 44 -13.43 -14.95 -9.27
CA THR A 44 -13.24 -14.13 -8.06
C THR A 44 -12.57 -12.78 -8.33
N TYR A 45 -12.03 -12.55 -9.53
CA TYR A 45 -11.34 -11.30 -9.90
C TYR A 45 -11.61 -10.88 -11.34
N SER A 46 -11.51 -9.58 -11.61
CA SER A 46 -11.42 -9.03 -12.98
C SER A 46 -10.00 -8.56 -13.26
N LEU A 47 -9.54 -8.70 -14.51
CA LEU A 47 -8.26 -8.10 -14.93
C LEU A 47 -8.32 -6.56 -14.95
N ASP A 48 -9.52 -5.97 -15.00
CA ASP A 48 -9.69 -4.52 -14.92
C ASP A 48 -9.51 -3.99 -13.49
N ASP A 49 -9.56 -4.87 -12.48
CA ASP A 49 -9.32 -4.53 -11.08
C ASP A 49 -7.84 -4.65 -10.68
N LEU A 50 -6.98 -5.06 -11.60
CA LEU A 50 -5.57 -5.36 -11.35
C LEU A 50 -4.65 -4.64 -12.35
N LEU A 51 -3.66 -3.93 -11.81
CA LEU A 51 -2.58 -3.34 -12.59
C LEU A 51 -1.30 -4.15 -12.41
N PHE A 52 -0.60 -4.44 -13.50
CA PHE A 52 0.66 -5.18 -13.52
C PHE A 52 1.74 -4.30 -14.15
N GLU A 53 2.85 -4.14 -13.44
CA GLU A 53 4.01 -3.34 -13.86
C GLU A 53 5.30 -4.15 -13.75
N GLY A 54 6.29 -3.79 -14.57
CA GLY A 54 7.60 -4.43 -14.56
C GLY A 54 7.51 -5.92 -14.91
N ASP A 55 8.14 -6.76 -14.09
CA ASP A 55 8.18 -8.21 -14.29
C ASP A 55 6.91 -8.94 -13.83
N ALA A 56 5.93 -8.23 -13.24
CA ALA A 56 4.71 -8.87 -12.78
C ALA A 56 3.87 -9.40 -13.94
N ALA A 57 3.48 -10.67 -13.87
CA ALA A 57 2.68 -11.34 -14.87
C ALA A 57 1.20 -11.42 -14.46
N LYS A 58 0.31 -11.42 -15.45
CA LYS A 58 -1.12 -11.70 -15.22
C LYS A 58 -1.31 -13.09 -14.60
N PRO A 59 -2.40 -13.32 -13.84
CA PRO A 59 -2.67 -14.60 -13.21
C PRO A 59 -2.60 -15.77 -14.21
N LYS A 60 -1.83 -16.80 -13.84
CA LYS A 60 -1.68 -18.03 -14.61
C LYS A 60 -1.44 -19.19 -13.64
N ASP A 61 -2.02 -20.35 -13.92
CA ASP A 61 -1.83 -21.58 -13.12
C ASP A 61 -2.11 -21.39 -11.62
N GLY A 62 -3.04 -20.49 -11.30
CA GLY A 62 -3.47 -20.22 -9.93
C GLY A 62 -2.66 -19.18 -9.15
N LEU A 63 -1.72 -18.50 -9.80
CA LEU A 63 -0.79 -17.57 -9.17
C LEU A 63 -0.51 -16.32 -10.03
N VAL A 64 -0.03 -15.27 -9.37
CA VAL A 64 0.56 -14.07 -9.97
C VAL A 64 2.05 -14.07 -9.66
N ASP A 65 2.88 -14.16 -10.69
CA ASP A 65 4.33 -13.97 -10.56
C ASP A 65 4.64 -12.48 -10.44
N LEU A 66 5.30 -12.06 -9.36
CA LEU A 66 5.87 -10.71 -9.21
C LEU A 66 7.29 -10.64 -9.76
N THR A 67 8.00 -11.77 -9.84
CA THR A 67 9.36 -11.85 -10.40
C THR A 67 9.41 -12.94 -11.46
N SER A 68 10.15 -12.72 -12.55
CA SER A 68 10.10 -13.61 -13.71
C SER A 68 11.04 -14.82 -13.62
N GLY A 69 11.98 -14.82 -12.67
CA GLY A 69 12.99 -15.88 -12.50
C GLY A 69 13.98 -16.03 -13.66
N ARG A 70 13.90 -15.15 -14.65
CA ARG A 70 14.76 -15.16 -15.84
C ARG A 70 16.15 -14.65 -15.48
N SER A 71 17.14 -15.06 -16.26
CA SER A 71 18.44 -14.38 -16.25
C SER A 71 18.29 -13.01 -16.92
N CYS A 72 18.50 -11.94 -16.15
CA CYS A 72 18.56 -10.58 -16.65
C CYS A 72 19.92 -9.99 -16.22
N TYR A 73 20.69 -9.48 -17.17
CA TYR A 73 21.97 -8.81 -16.92
C TYR A 73 21.86 -7.35 -17.36
N PRO A 74 22.36 -6.36 -16.58
CA PRO A 74 23.01 -6.51 -15.28
C PRO A 74 22.06 -6.62 -14.08
N TYR A 75 20.77 -6.30 -14.25
CA TYR A 75 19.78 -6.37 -13.16
C TYR A 75 18.40 -6.76 -13.70
N CYS A 76 17.61 -7.46 -12.89
CA CYS A 76 16.23 -7.80 -13.21
C CYS A 76 15.28 -6.69 -12.80
N PRO A 77 14.33 -6.26 -13.66
CA PRO A 77 13.27 -5.36 -13.23
C PRO A 77 12.51 -5.97 -12.05
N ALA A 78 12.17 -5.15 -11.05
CA ALA A 78 11.14 -5.53 -10.10
C ALA A 78 9.80 -5.69 -10.82
N GLY A 79 8.86 -6.43 -10.23
CA GLY A 79 7.50 -6.51 -10.70
C GLY A 79 6.52 -6.13 -9.61
N ARG A 80 5.40 -5.53 -10.02
CA ARG A 80 4.39 -5.00 -9.11
C ARG A 80 2.99 -5.32 -9.60
N MET A 81 2.15 -5.79 -8.69
CA MET A 81 0.71 -5.95 -8.89
C MET A 81 -0.03 -5.04 -7.91
N SER A 82 -0.96 -4.22 -8.40
CA SER A 82 -1.77 -3.32 -7.56
C SER A 82 -3.26 -3.47 -7.83
N TYR A 83 -4.09 -3.14 -6.84
CA TYR A 83 -5.51 -2.92 -7.08
C TYR A 83 -5.67 -1.66 -7.93
N ALA A 84 -6.41 -1.76 -9.03
CA ALA A 84 -6.47 -0.70 -10.05
C ALA A 84 -7.17 0.58 -9.57
N HIS A 85 -8.03 0.44 -8.56
CA HIS A 85 -8.87 1.51 -8.06
C HIS A 85 -8.28 2.14 -6.80
N PRO A 86 -8.50 3.45 -6.58
CA PRO A 86 -8.00 4.12 -5.38
C PRO A 86 -8.70 3.64 -4.13
N VAL A 87 -7.95 3.50 -3.03
CA VAL A 87 -8.48 3.21 -1.70
C VAL A 87 -8.43 4.48 -0.85
N GLN A 88 -9.57 4.92 -0.33
CA GLN A 88 -9.62 6.06 0.61
C GLN A 88 -9.29 5.56 2.03
N LEU A 89 -8.14 5.96 2.58
CA LEU A 89 -7.75 5.62 3.95
C LEU A 89 -7.68 6.82 4.90
N TYR A 90 -7.80 8.03 4.37
CA TYR A 90 -7.69 9.27 5.12
C TYR A 90 -8.64 10.30 4.51
N ASP A 91 -9.44 10.96 5.33
CA ASP A 91 -10.36 12.02 4.90
C ASP A 91 -10.23 13.21 5.87
N ASP A 92 -9.89 14.38 5.33
CA ASP A 92 -9.76 15.65 6.04
C ASP A 92 -10.69 16.72 5.46
N THR A 93 -11.92 16.32 5.14
CA THR A 93 -13.00 17.19 4.62
C THR A 93 -13.37 18.38 5.52
N THR A 94 -12.79 18.50 6.70
CA THR A 94 -13.07 19.59 7.66
C THR A 94 -11.85 20.46 7.99
N GLY A 95 -10.75 20.34 7.24
CA GLY A 95 -9.58 21.20 7.41
C GLY A 95 -8.89 21.04 8.76
N GLY A 96 -8.85 19.82 9.29
CA GLY A 96 -8.19 19.44 10.52
C GLY A 96 -9.10 19.35 11.76
N GLU A 97 -10.36 19.79 11.69
CA GLU A 97 -11.29 19.73 12.83
C GLU A 97 -11.78 18.30 13.12
N LYS A 98 -11.92 17.47 12.07
CA LYS A 98 -12.32 16.07 12.12
C LYS A 98 -11.56 15.28 11.06
N VAL A 99 -10.53 14.58 11.50
CA VAL A 99 -9.75 13.68 10.66
C VAL A 99 -10.32 12.27 10.76
N VAL A 100 -10.72 11.70 9.63
CA VAL A 100 -11.19 10.31 9.56
C VAL A 100 -10.07 9.46 8.98
N VAL A 101 -9.53 8.57 9.81
CA VAL A 101 -8.56 7.57 9.37
C VAL A 101 -9.26 6.22 9.30
N ALA A 102 -9.20 5.58 8.14
CA ALA A 102 -9.78 4.25 7.95
C ALA A 102 -8.96 3.20 8.70
N SER A 103 -9.64 2.18 9.23
CA SER A 103 -8.98 0.91 9.54
C SER A 103 -8.94 0.06 8.27
N PHE A 104 -7.94 -0.81 8.15
CA PHE A 104 -7.94 -1.83 7.09
C PHE A 104 -7.38 -3.16 7.59
N SER A 105 -7.74 -4.23 6.91
CA SER A 105 -7.12 -5.54 7.04
C SER A 105 -6.85 -6.10 5.65
N THR A 106 -5.70 -6.73 5.48
CA THR A 106 -5.36 -7.49 4.29
C THR A 106 -4.82 -8.85 4.69
N ARG A 107 -5.22 -9.86 3.93
CA ARG A 107 -4.74 -11.23 4.09
C ARG A 107 -4.34 -11.76 2.73
N PHE A 108 -3.19 -12.40 2.65
CA PHE A 108 -2.72 -12.95 1.40
C PHE A 108 -1.92 -14.23 1.63
N THR A 109 -2.02 -15.12 0.66
CA THR A 109 -1.22 -16.34 0.58
C THR A 109 -0.26 -16.19 -0.57
N PHE A 110 1.02 -16.41 -0.30
CA PHE A 110 2.10 -16.23 -1.26
C PHE A 110 3.09 -17.39 -1.15
N THR A 111 3.92 -17.54 -2.16
CA THR A 111 5.02 -18.49 -2.17
C THR A 111 6.29 -17.75 -2.54
N ILE A 112 7.38 -18.01 -1.81
CA ILE A 112 8.72 -17.63 -2.26
C ILE A 112 9.51 -18.91 -2.55
N ARG A 113 9.99 -19.04 -3.78
CA ARG A 113 10.67 -20.23 -4.28
C ARG A 113 12.06 -19.87 -4.85
N PRO A 114 13.15 -20.30 -4.21
CA PRO A 114 14.49 -20.20 -4.78
C PRO A 114 14.56 -20.93 -6.14
N ILE A 115 15.29 -20.37 -7.09
CA ILE A 115 15.52 -21.01 -8.40
C ILE A 115 16.81 -21.82 -8.40
N ASP A 116 17.83 -21.32 -7.70
CA ASP A 116 19.13 -21.97 -7.57
C ASP A 116 19.34 -22.47 -6.13
N ASP A 117 20.08 -23.58 -5.96
CA ASP A 117 20.29 -24.21 -4.66
C ASP A 117 21.14 -23.32 -3.74
N GLY A 118 20.46 -22.65 -2.79
CA GLY A 118 21.07 -22.01 -1.62
C GLY A 118 21.43 -20.52 -1.75
N ILE A 119 21.24 -19.91 -2.92
CA ILE A 119 21.47 -18.47 -3.12
C ILE A 119 20.18 -17.84 -3.68
N ARG A 120 19.59 -16.92 -2.92
CA ARG A 120 18.29 -16.30 -3.21
C ARG A 120 18.29 -14.83 -2.81
N GLY A 121 17.35 -14.08 -3.36
CA GLY A 121 17.12 -12.68 -3.06
C GLY A 121 16.16 -12.06 -4.08
N ASP A 122 15.48 -10.96 -3.77
CA ASP A 122 15.64 -10.15 -2.54
C ASP A 122 14.35 -10.10 -1.71
N GLY A 123 13.24 -10.64 -2.22
CA GLY A 123 11.99 -10.77 -1.48
C GLY A 123 10.81 -10.06 -2.13
N LEU A 124 9.78 -9.84 -1.32
CA LEU A 124 8.55 -9.13 -1.71
C LEU A 124 8.03 -8.24 -0.59
N ALA A 125 7.16 -7.30 -0.93
CA ALA A 125 6.48 -6.45 0.04
C ALA A 125 5.01 -6.20 -0.33
N PHE A 126 4.14 -6.14 0.68
CA PHE A 126 2.83 -5.49 0.55
C PHE A 126 3.00 -4.00 0.82
N PHE A 127 2.47 -3.13 -0.02
CA PHE A 127 2.67 -1.68 0.10
C PHE A 127 1.35 -0.89 0.09
N LEU A 128 1.43 0.30 0.68
CA LEU A 128 0.54 1.44 0.49
C LEU A 128 1.37 2.59 -0.07
N ALA A 129 0.93 3.22 -1.15
CA ALA A 129 1.60 4.37 -1.76
C ALA A 129 0.60 5.39 -2.29
N SER A 130 1.04 6.61 -2.63
CA SER A 130 0.16 7.62 -3.22
C SER A 130 -0.57 7.09 -4.46
N TYR A 131 -1.86 7.40 -4.62
CA TYR A 131 -2.61 7.08 -5.83
C TYR A 131 -2.64 8.26 -6.83
N PRO A 132 -2.42 8.04 -8.14
CA PRO A 132 -1.92 6.79 -8.73
C PRO A 132 -0.45 6.57 -8.37
N SER A 133 -0.07 5.30 -8.19
CA SER A 133 1.33 4.93 -7.95
C SER A 133 1.92 4.27 -9.20
N LYS A 134 3.25 4.31 -9.32
CA LYS A 134 4.00 3.64 -10.40
C LYS A 134 5.19 2.91 -9.81
N LEU A 135 5.59 1.81 -10.43
CA LEU A 135 6.84 1.13 -10.10
C LEU A 135 8.02 2.10 -10.25
N PRO A 136 8.83 2.34 -9.19
CA PRO A 136 10.00 3.20 -9.30
C PRO A 136 11.03 2.61 -10.28
N ALA A 137 11.68 3.47 -11.06
CA ALA A 137 12.73 3.03 -11.97
C ALA A 137 13.92 2.41 -11.20
N ASN A 138 14.60 1.44 -11.80
CA ASN A 138 15.80 0.80 -11.23
C ASN A 138 15.63 0.27 -9.80
N SER A 139 14.42 -0.14 -9.42
CA SER A 139 14.06 -0.57 -8.05
C SER A 139 14.32 -2.06 -7.78
N PHE A 140 15.36 -2.61 -8.40
CA PHE A 140 15.74 -4.01 -8.31
C PHE A 140 16.44 -4.37 -7.00
N GLY A 141 16.59 -5.67 -6.75
CA GLY A 141 17.24 -6.21 -5.54
C GLY A 141 16.60 -5.73 -4.25
N GLY A 142 17.41 -5.48 -3.21
CA GLY A 142 17.00 -4.95 -1.91
C GLY A 142 16.27 -3.59 -1.91
N ASN A 143 16.04 -2.98 -3.07
CA ASN A 143 15.09 -1.87 -3.17
C ASN A 143 13.62 -2.35 -3.24
N LEU A 144 13.39 -3.66 -3.38
CA LEU A 144 12.10 -4.37 -3.34
C LEU A 144 11.00 -3.82 -4.27
N GLY A 145 11.36 -3.06 -5.32
CA GLY A 145 10.38 -2.34 -6.14
C GLY A 145 9.68 -1.16 -5.42
N LEU A 146 10.20 -0.74 -4.27
CA LEU A 146 9.66 0.34 -3.42
C LEU A 146 10.40 1.67 -3.60
N ILE A 147 11.69 1.62 -3.92
CA ILE A 147 12.52 2.81 -4.06
C ILE A 147 13.47 2.71 -5.25
N ASN A 148 13.83 3.85 -5.84
CA ASN A 148 14.79 3.90 -6.95
C ASN A 148 16.22 3.72 -6.43
N ASN A 149 17.02 2.89 -7.13
CA ASN A 149 18.44 2.76 -6.89
C ASN A 149 19.17 4.10 -7.11
N GLY A 150 19.65 4.68 -6.02
CA GLY A 150 20.26 6.02 -5.98
C GLY A 150 19.70 6.91 -4.86
N THR A 151 18.62 6.47 -4.21
CA THR A 151 18.04 7.13 -3.02
C THR A 151 17.74 6.09 -1.95
N THR A 152 17.90 6.46 -0.68
CA THR A 152 17.52 5.61 0.47
C THR A 152 16.21 6.05 1.11
N THR A 153 15.65 7.19 0.68
CA THR A 153 14.42 7.73 1.24
C THR A 153 13.55 8.31 0.13
N ALA A 154 12.28 7.94 0.14
CA ALA A 154 11.25 8.40 -0.76
C ALA A 154 10.61 9.69 -0.26
N PHE A 155 10.28 10.59 -1.19
CA PHE A 155 9.73 11.91 -0.91
C PHE A 155 8.50 12.19 -1.78
N GLY A 156 7.68 13.17 -1.38
CA GLY A 156 6.53 13.60 -2.18
C GLY A 156 5.54 12.47 -2.47
N SER A 157 5.24 12.26 -3.76
CA SER A 157 4.33 11.22 -4.25
C SER A 157 4.91 9.81 -4.14
N ASP A 158 6.23 9.66 -4.01
CA ASP A 158 6.90 8.36 -3.98
C ASP A 158 6.88 7.73 -2.58
N ARG A 159 6.38 8.47 -1.58
CA ARG A 159 6.21 7.99 -0.21
C ARG A 159 5.37 6.72 -0.16
N PHE A 160 5.77 5.81 0.72
CA PHE A 160 5.16 4.50 0.88
C PHE A 160 5.23 4.02 2.34
N ILE A 161 4.31 3.11 2.67
CA ILE A 161 4.43 2.22 3.82
C ILE A 161 4.42 0.81 3.27
N ALA A 162 5.35 -0.04 3.70
CA ALA A 162 5.38 -1.42 3.26
C ALA A 162 5.61 -2.39 4.43
N VAL A 163 5.11 -3.62 4.25
CA VAL A 163 5.50 -4.77 5.06
C VAL A 163 6.32 -5.68 4.16
N GLU A 164 7.62 -5.72 4.42
CA GLU A 164 8.60 -6.50 3.65
C GLU A 164 8.72 -7.93 4.18
N PHE A 165 9.01 -8.85 3.26
CA PHE A 165 9.39 -10.24 3.51
C PHE A 165 10.72 -10.44 2.81
N ASP A 166 11.78 -10.01 3.49
CA ASP A 166 13.13 -9.93 2.94
C ASP A 166 13.84 -11.28 3.05
N THR A 167 14.48 -11.69 1.97
CA THR A 167 15.16 -12.98 1.81
C THR A 167 16.66 -12.82 1.57
N TYR A 168 17.16 -11.59 1.59
CA TYR A 168 18.56 -11.26 1.41
C TYR A 168 19.07 -10.34 2.52
N ASN A 169 20.39 -10.30 2.71
CA ASN A 169 21.02 -9.42 3.69
C ASN A 169 21.84 -8.37 2.94
N ASN A 170 21.20 -7.25 2.60
CA ASN A 170 21.88 -6.05 2.17
C ASN A 170 22.60 -5.38 3.35
N THR A 171 23.54 -4.47 3.06
CA THR A 171 24.36 -3.81 4.09
C THR A 171 23.56 -2.96 5.07
N PHE A 172 22.32 -2.62 4.73
CA PHE A 172 21.40 -1.83 5.54
C PHE A 172 20.42 -2.68 6.36
N ASP A 173 20.46 -4.00 6.20
CA ASP A 173 19.58 -4.93 6.90
C ASP A 173 20.11 -5.31 8.28
N PRO A 174 19.21 -5.76 9.17
CA PRO A 174 19.64 -6.41 10.39
C PRO A 174 20.46 -7.67 10.07
N LYS A 175 21.20 -8.19 11.06
CA LYS A 175 22.11 -9.34 10.87
C LYS A 175 21.39 -10.69 10.76
N SER A 176 20.45 -10.82 9.82
CA SER A 176 19.72 -12.03 9.44
C SER A 176 19.51 -12.06 7.93
N ILE A 177 19.54 -13.24 7.28
CA ILE A 177 19.21 -13.34 5.85
C ILE A 177 17.72 -13.16 5.61
N ASN A 178 16.89 -13.62 6.55
CA ASN A 178 15.45 -13.47 6.45
C ASN A 178 14.95 -12.57 7.58
N HIS A 179 14.09 -11.63 7.22
CA HIS A 179 13.31 -10.88 8.19
C HIS A 179 11.98 -10.41 7.61
N ILE A 180 11.11 -9.98 8.52
CA ILE A 180 9.88 -9.26 8.20
C ILE A 180 10.01 -7.89 8.86
N GLY A 181 9.80 -6.82 8.09
CA GLY A 181 9.98 -5.45 8.54
C GLY A 181 8.82 -4.55 8.12
N ILE A 182 8.74 -3.38 8.76
CA ILE A 182 7.83 -2.30 8.35
C ILE A 182 8.68 -1.14 7.83
N ASP A 183 8.54 -0.85 6.54
CA ASP A 183 9.24 0.24 5.88
C ASP A 183 8.37 1.47 5.83
N ILE A 184 8.95 2.61 6.19
CA ILE A 184 8.28 3.91 6.10
C ILE A 184 9.14 4.83 5.26
N ASN A 185 8.77 4.94 3.98
CA ASN A 185 9.46 5.74 2.95
C ASN A 185 10.93 5.35 2.72
N SER A 186 11.41 4.25 3.30
CA SER A 186 12.82 3.84 3.25
C SER A 186 12.88 2.35 3.46
N VAL A 187 13.61 1.65 2.59
CA VAL A 187 14.00 0.23 2.76
C VAL A 187 15.16 0.08 3.75
N VAL A 188 15.80 1.19 4.12
CA VAL A 188 16.88 1.20 5.11
C VAL A 188 16.26 1.32 6.49
N SER A 189 16.72 0.46 7.42
CA SER A 189 16.31 0.45 8.84
C SER A 189 14.81 0.20 9.03
N SER A 190 14.33 -0.94 8.52
CA SER A 190 12.95 -1.35 8.70
C SER A 190 12.58 -1.37 10.20
N LEU A 191 11.36 -0.93 10.49
CA LEU A 191 10.83 -0.87 11.85
C LEU A 191 10.23 -2.21 12.24
N ASN A 192 10.20 -2.48 13.55
CA ASN A 192 9.54 -3.65 14.12
C ASN A 192 10.00 -4.97 13.48
N THR A 193 11.28 -5.05 13.14
CA THR A 193 11.83 -6.19 12.41
C THR A 193 11.75 -7.47 13.23
N THR A 194 11.13 -8.49 12.66
CA THR A 194 11.18 -9.86 13.16
C THR A 194 12.27 -10.64 12.42
N LEU A 195 13.33 -11.01 13.12
CA LEU A 195 14.37 -11.88 12.57
C LEU A 195 13.87 -13.31 12.50
N LEU A 196 14.10 -13.96 11.36
CA LEU A 196 13.69 -15.33 11.13
C LEU A 196 14.91 -16.24 10.94
N PRO A 197 14.78 -17.55 11.18
CA PRO A 197 15.84 -18.49 10.83
C PRO A 197 16.21 -18.34 9.35
N ASN A 198 17.50 -18.41 9.03
CA ASN A 198 17.97 -18.32 7.65
C ASN A 198 17.22 -19.32 6.76
N PHE A 199 16.79 -18.87 5.59
CA PHE A 199 16.04 -19.66 4.60
C PHE A 199 14.66 -20.18 5.03
N SER A 200 14.10 -19.69 6.15
CA SER A 200 12.72 -20.00 6.59
C SER A 200 11.60 -19.43 5.72
N LEU A 201 11.80 -18.31 5.02
CA LEU A 201 10.82 -17.72 4.10
C LEU A 201 10.77 -18.51 2.78
N ASN A 202 10.37 -19.77 2.84
CA ASN A 202 10.41 -20.70 1.71
C ASN A 202 9.10 -21.49 1.63
N GLY A 203 8.61 -21.69 0.40
CA GLY A 203 7.35 -22.38 0.15
C GLY A 203 6.15 -21.47 0.40
N THR A 204 4.99 -22.08 0.62
CA THR A 204 3.71 -21.36 0.74
C THR A 204 3.50 -20.83 2.15
N MET A 205 3.20 -19.55 2.26
CA MET A 205 3.01 -18.81 3.50
C MET A 205 1.74 -17.96 3.42
N THR A 206 1.19 -17.59 4.58
CA THR A 206 0.04 -16.68 4.67
C THR A 206 0.36 -15.57 5.65
N ALA A 207 0.17 -14.33 5.21
CA ALA A 207 0.35 -13.15 6.03
C ALA A 207 -0.98 -12.43 6.26
N HIS A 208 -1.04 -11.73 7.38
CA HIS A 208 -2.17 -10.91 7.78
C HIS A 208 -1.67 -9.59 8.35
N ILE A 209 -2.17 -8.48 7.79
CA ILE A 209 -1.80 -7.13 8.18
C ILE A 209 -3.08 -6.38 8.52
N GLU A 210 -3.13 -5.80 9.71
CA GLU A 210 -4.22 -4.97 10.20
C GLU A 210 -3.71 -3.59 10.55
N PHE A 211 -4.47 -2.57 10.20
CA PHE A 211 -4.27 -1.21 10.65
C PHE A 211 -5.52 -0.73 11.35
N ASN A 212 -5.36 -0.21 12.56
CA ASN A 212 -6.44 0.39 13.32
C ASN A 212 -6.36 1.92 13.16
N GLY A 213 -7.33 2.52 12.48
CA GLY A 213 -7.35 3.97 12.24
C GLY A 213 -7.56 4.82 13.50
N ILE A 214 -8.12 4.25 14.57
CA ILE A 214 -8.36 4.95 15.84
C ILE A 214 -7.07 5.03 16.67
N THR A 215 -6.45 3.88 16.93
CA THR A 215 -5.17 3.84 17.67
C THR A 215 -3.99 4.20 16.78
N GLN A 216 -4.23 4.22 15.47
CA GLN A 216 -3.29 4.62 14.44
C GLN A 216 -2.07 3.65 14.46
N MET A 217 -2.33 2.40 14.87
CA MET A 217 -1.37 1.31 14.99
C MET A 217 -1.48 0.37 13.80
N LEU A 218 -0.34 0.08 13.17
CA LEU A 218 -0.17 -0.96 12.17
C LEU A 218 0.33 -2.24 12.85
N VAL A 219 -0.41 -3.33 12.72
CA VAL A 219 -0.11 -4.65 13.24
C VAL A 219 -0.01 -5.62 12.07
N ALA A 220 1.22 -5.97 11.68
CA ALA A 220 1.46 -7.16 10.86
C ALA A 220 1.61 -8.35 11.82
N SER A 221 0.76 -9.37 11.73
CA SER A 221 0.84 -10.52 12.63
C SER A 221 1.90 -11.53 12.16
N LEU A 222 3.13 -11.32 12.65
CA LEU A 222 3.98 -12.26 13.39
C LEU A 222 4.58 -11.37 14.53
N TRP A 223 4.06 -11.48 15.76
CA TRP A 223 3.94 -10.40 16.78
C TRP A 223 5.05 -9.32 16.88
N LEU A 224 4.65 -8.02 16.81
CA LEU A 224 5.00 -6.88 17.72
C LEU A 224 4.36 -5.54 17.25
N ALA A 225 4.40 -4.46 18.07
CA ALA A 225 3.68 -3.18 17.95
C ALA A 225 4.57 -1.92 17.81
N GLY A 226 4.11 -0.88 17.09
CA GLY A 226 4.80 0.41 16.88
C GLY A 226 3.89 1.60 16.47
N ARG A 227 4.37 2.84 16.63
CA ARG A 227 3.63 4.13 16.77
C ARG A 227 3.11 4.79 15.47
N PRO A 228 2.19 5.78 15.56
CA PRO A 228 1.43 6.30 14.42
C PRO A 228 2.05 7.40 13.56
N TRP A 229 1.50 7.52 12.35
CA TRP A 229 1.85 8.45 11.25
C TRP A 229 0.93 9.69 11.19
N SER A 230 1.51 10.84 10.83
CA SER A 230 0.79 12.06 10.42
C SER A 230 0.68 12.14 8.89
N ALA A 231 -0.51 11.88 8.34
CA ALA A 231 -0.80 12.02 6.91
C ALA A 231 -1.15 13.48 6.56
N ALA A 232 -0.72 13.90 5.36
CA ALA A 232 -1.10 15.14 4.70
C ALA A 232 -2.53 15.04 4.10
N PRO A 233 -3.22 16.16 3.81
CA PRO A 233 -4.65 16.16 3.53
C PRO A 233 -4.99 15.50 2.18
N ASP A 234 -6.03 14.65 2.17
CA ASP A 234 -6.72 14.07 0.99
C ASP A 234 -6.10 12.91 0.17
N TYR A 235 -5.29 12.02 0.76
CA TYR A 235 -4.68 10.93 -0.03
C TYR A 235 -5.52 9.65 -0.14
N GLN A 236 -6.03 9.42 -1.35
CA GLN A 236 -6.28 8.08 -1.88
C GLN A 236 -4.95 7.34 -2.03
N VAL A 237 -4.93 6.04 -1.71
CA VAL A 237 -3.73 5.20 -1.82
C VAL A 237 -3.92 4.09 -2.84
N ALA A 238 -2.81 3.71 -3.47
CA ALA A 238 -2.69 2.44 -4.15
C ALA A 238 -2.26 1.37 -3.13
N VAL A 239 -2.86 0.18 -3.22
CA VAL A 239 -2.48 -0.98 -2.43
C VAL A 239 -2.08 -2.12 -3.36
N GLY A 240 -1.08 -2.89 -2.98
CA GLY A 240 -0.60 -3.98 -3.82
C GLY A 240 0.63 -4.68 -3.28
N PHE A 241 1.27 -5.43 -4.17
CA PHE A 241 2.49 -6.17 -3.90
C PHE A 241 3.57 -5.80 -4.90
N THR A 242 4.80 -5.88 -4.44
CA THR A 242 6.00 -5.75 -5.26
C THR A 242 6.97 -6.87 -4.91
N GLY A 243 7.71 -7.34 -5.89
CA GLY A 243 8.75 -8.35 -5.73
C GLY A 243 9.96 -7.98 -6.56
N ALA A 244 11.16 -8.21 -6.02
CA ALA A 244 12.39 -7.90 -6.70
C ALA A 244 13.41 -9.03 -6.55
N THR A 245 14.28 -9.12 -7.55
CA THR A 245 15.47 -9.95 -7.54
C THR A 245 16.64 -9.12 -8.09
N ALA A 246 17.85 -9.56 -7.83
CA ALA A 246 19.07 -9.03 -8.47
C ALA A 246 19.80 -10.17 -9.20
N ASP A 247 21.11 -10.32 -8.97
CA ASP A 247 21.88 -11.45 -9.47
C ASP A 247 21.38 -12.79 -8.89
N LEU A 248 20.85 -12.73 -7.66
CA LEU A 248 20.26 -13.86 -6.96
C LEU A 248 18.78 -13.93 -7.29
N LYS A 249 18.26 -15.14 -7.49
CA LYS A 249 16.93 -15.33 -8.06
C LYS A 249 16.02 -16.16 -7.19
N GLU A 250 14.81 -15.66 -7.06
CA GLU A 250 13.67 -16.40 -6.54
C GLU A 250 12.40 -15.95 -7.25
N LEU A 251 11.39 -16.81 -7.18
CA LEU A 251 10.05 -16.49 -7.62
C LEU A 251 9.23 -16.03 -6.41
N ASN A 252 8.71 -14.81 -6.52
CA ASN A 252 7.79 -14.20 -5.57
C ASN A 252 6.38 -14.27 -6.18
N GLN A 253 5.50 -15.08 -5.58
CA GLN A 253 4.23 -15.44 -6.22
C GLN A 253 3.04 -15.23 -5.28
N ILE A 254 2.00 -14.54 -5.72
CA ILE A 254 0.76 -14.34 -4.95
C ILE A 254 -0.31 -15.33 -5.42
N MET A 255 -1.00 -15.97 -4.47
CA MET A 255 -2.02 -17.00 -4.74
C MET A 255 -3.41 -16.52 -4.32
N LEU A 256 -3.52 -15.91 -3.14
CA LEU A 256 -4.76 -15.36 -2.58
C LEU A 256 -4.50 -13.94 -2.10
N TRP A 257 -5.46 -13.04 -2.30
CA TRP A 257 -5.40 -11.68 -1.77
C TRP A 257 -6.79 -11.16 -1.42
N SER A 258 -7.02 -10.87 -0.15
CA SER A 258 -8.21 -10.16 0.32
C SER A 258 -7.81 -8.86 0.99
N PHE A 259 -8.59 -7.81 0.76
CA PHE A 259 -8.44 -6.51 1.41
C PHE A 259 -9.81 -6.03 1.85
N ASN A 260 -9.87 -5.41 3.03
CA ASN A 260 -11.07 -4.80 3.55
C ASN A 260 -10.71 -3.52 4.31
N SER A 261 -11.31 -2.38 3.96
CA SER A 261 -11.21 -1.14 4.73
C SER A 261 -12.54 -0.78 5.38
N THR A 262 -12.48 -0.03 6.48
CA THR A 262 -13.65 0.59 7.12
C THR A 262 -13.34 2.04 7.41
N LEU A 263 -14.25 2.95 7.04
CA LEU A 263 -14.17 4.34 7.43
C LEU A 263 -14.91 4.50 8.76
N THR A 264 -14.16 4.56 9.86
CA THR A 264 -14.72 4.87 11.18
C THR A 264 -14.43 6.33 11.49
N LEU A 265 -15.46 7.14 11.73
CA LEU A 265 -15.31 8.54 12.15
C LEU A 265 -14.53 8.58 13.48
N VAL A 266 -13.33 9.15 13.48
CA VAL A 266 -12.61 9.46 14.72
C VAL A 266 -13.02 10.87 15.14
N ASN A 267 -13.86 10.99 16.16
CA ASN A 267 -14.07 12.28 16.81
C ASN A 267 -12.84 12.52 17.69
N GLN A 268 -12.01 13.51 17.36
CA GLN A 268 -11.06 14.01 18.35
C GLN A 268 -11.88 14.69 19.45
N GLY A 269 -11.93 14.07 20.63
CA GLY A 269 -12.54 14.67 21.80
C GLY A 269 -11.84 15.99 22.11
N THR A 270 -12.65 17.03 22.33
CA THR A 270 -12.24 18.36 22.82
C THR A 270 -11.41 18.29 24.10
#